data_AF-A0A7C3X0P9-F1
#
_entry.id   AF-A0A7C3X0P9-F1
#
_cell.length_a   1.000
_cell.length_b   1.000
_cell.length_c   1.000
_cell.angle_alpha   90.00
_cell.angle_beta   90.00
_cell.angle_gamma   90.00
#
_symmetry.space_group_name_H-M   'P 1'
#
loop_
_entity.id
_entity.type
_entity.pdbx_description
1 polymer ?
#
loop_
_entity_poly.entity_id
_entity_poly.type
_entity_poly.pdbx_seq_one_letter_code
_entity_poly.pdbx_strand_id
1 'polypeptide(L)'
;MAVDSKFYEIGNPDENSPVLVTTNFSLTYFIVSGEIEGSKIPAWLGVVDVDGQSVLTAWAAGKFVPETIAKFINTSGIADKVKHRKLIIPGYVAQISGELEEELPDWEIVIGTREAADIPAFLRQFSTT
;
A
#
# COMPACT_ATOMS: atom_id res chain seq x y z
N MET A 1 -8.21 17.19 3.65
CA MET A 1 -7.63 17.36 2.30
C MET A 1 -7.26 15.98 1.80
N ALA A 2 -7.50 15.70 0.52
CA ALA A 2 -7.29 14.40 -0.09
C ALA A 2 -6.27 14.52 -1.24
N VAL A 3 -5.57 13.42 -1.50
CA VAL A 3 -4.67 13.25 -2.65
C VAL A 3 -5.39 12.42 -3.72
N ASP A 4 -5.01 12.55 -4.99
CA ASP A 4 -5.64 11.75 -6.04
C ASP A 4 -5.41 10.26 -5.81
N SER A 5 -6.44 9.45 -6.01
CA SER A 5 -6.35 7.99 -5.90
C SER A 5 -5.70 7.39 -7.14
N LYS A 6 -4.46 6.93 -6.99
CA LYS A 6 -3.67 6.24 -8.03
C LYS A 6 -2.45 5.59 -7.41
N PHE A 7 -1.70 4.85 -8.22
CA PHE A 7 -0.32 4.49 -7.86
C PHE A 7 0.62 5.66 -8.12
N TYR A 8 1.43 5.97 -7.10
CA TYR A 8 2.53 6.92 -7.16
C TYR A 8 3.86 6.18 -7.24
N GLU A 9 4.76 6.72 -8.06
CA GLU A 9 6.13 6.26 -8.22
C GLU A 9 7.02 6.95 -7.20
N ILE A 10 7.57 6.21 -6.24
CA ILE A 10 8.50 6.74 -5.25
C ILE A 10 9.89 6.23 -5.57
N GLY A 11 10.82 7.14 -5.92
CA GLY A 11 12.23 6.80 -6.19
C GLY A 11 12.52 6.11 -7.53
N ASN A 12 11.60 6.14 -8.50
CA ASN A 12 11.68 5.45 -9.81
C ASN A 12 11.61 3.92 -9.69
N PRO A 13 10.46 3.36 -9.28
CA PRO A 13 10.30 1.93 -9.13
C PRO A 13 10.36 1.18 -10.46
N ASP A 14 10.80 -0.08 -10.41
CA ASP A 14 10.81 -1.01 -11.54
C ASP A 14 9.83 -2.18 -11.33
N GLU A 15 9.95 -3.21 -12.15
CA GLU A 15 9.08 -4.39 -12.13
C GLU A 15 9.30 -5.33 -10.92
N ASN A 16 10.37 -5.12 -10.15
CA ASN A 16 10.69 -5.86 -8.93
C ASN A 16 10.50 -5.01 -7.67
N SER A 17 10.18 -3.72 -7.82
CA SER A 17 9.96 -2.80 -6.71
C SER A 17 8.74 -3.20 -5.86
N PRO A 18 8.82 -3.06 -4.52
CA PRO A 18 7.72 -3.34 -3.63
C PRO A 18 6.45 -2.54 -3.97
N VAL A 19 5.29 -3.17 -3.75
CA VAL A 19 3.97 -2.55 -3.93
C VAL A 19 3.31 -2.40 -2.56
N LEU A 20 3.06 -1.16 -2.15
CA LEU A 20 2.42 -0.80 -0.89
C LEU A 20 1.07 -0.13 -1.16
N VAL A 21 0.13 -0.24 -0.22
CA VAL A 21 -1.12 0.53 -0.24
C VAL A 21 -1.32 1.39 1.00
N THR A 22 -1.95 2.54 0.80
CA THR A 22 -2.37 3.47 1.85
C THR A 22 -3.62 4.24 1.44
N THR A 23 -4.11 5.14 2.29
CA THR A 23 -5.30 5.96 2.07
C THR A 23 -4.98 7.30 1.41
N ASN A 24 -5.95 7.90 0.75
CA ASN A 24 -5.84 9.23 0.16
C ASN A 24 -5.89 10.43 1.13
N PHE A 25 -5.87 10.22 2.44
CA PHE A 25 -5.67 11.31 3.40
C PHE A 25 -4.28 11.92 3.23
N SER A 26 -4.21 13.22 2.92
CA SER A 26 -2.95 13.87 2.54
C SER A 26 -1.82 13.69 3.55
N LEU A 27 -2.11 13.78 4.85
CA LEU A 27 -1.08 13.60 5.88
C LEU A 27 -0.54 12.17 5.90
N THR A 28 -1.42 11.17 5.80
CA THR A 28 -1.01 9.77 5.71
C THR A 28 -0.15 9.53 4.47
N TYR A 29 -0.58 10.03 3.31
CA TYR A 29 0.20 9.92 2.07
C TYR A 29 1.61 10.50 2.24
N PHE A 30 1.74 11.76 2.67
CA PHE A 30 3.04 12.43 2.74
C PHE A 30 3.99 11.78 3.76
N ILE A 31 3.46 11.30 4.89
CA ILE A 31 4.27 10.57 5.86
C ILE A 31 4.77 9.27 5.23
N VAL A 32 3.89 8.44 4.67
CA VAL A 32 4.27 7.15 4.07
C VAL A 32 5.22 7.33 2.89
N SER A 33 4.93 8.25 1.97
CA SER A 33 5.80 8.51 0.82
C SER A 33 7.17 9.03 1.23
N GLY A 34 7.23 9.91 2.25
CA GLY A 34 8.50 10.43 2.77
C GLY A 34 9.36 9.36 3.42
N GLU A 35 8.75 8.42 4.15
CA GLU A 35 9.48 7.29 4.75
C GLU A 35 9.95 6.28 3.68
N ILE A 36 9.14 6.02 2.64
CA ILE A 36 9.58 5.23 1.49
C ILE A 36 10.76 5.90 0.79
N GLU A 37 10.70 7.21 0.52
CA GLU A 37 11.81 7.95 -0.08
C GLU A 37 13.06 7.90 0.80
N GLY A 38 12.91 8.11 2.11
CA GLY A 38 13.99 8.02 3.10
C GLY A 38 14.61 6.62 3.24
N SER A 39 13.87 5.57 2.86
CA SER A 39 14.38 4.19 2.81
C SER A 39 15.46 4.00 1.74
N LYS A 40 15.42 4.81 0.67
CA LYS A 40 16.18 4.67 -0.58
C LYS A 40 15.87 3.39 -1.36
N ILE A 41 14.72 2.77 -1.11
CA ILE A 41 14.19 1.64 -1.87
C ILE A 41 13.06 2.16 -2.77
N PRO A 42 13.21 2.12 -4.11
CA PRO A 42 12.15 2.50 -5.02
C PRO A 42 10.91 1.62 -4.86
N ALA A 43 9.72 2.21 -4.76
CA ALA A 43 8.48 1.47 -4.52
C ALA A 43 7.26 2.10 -5.21
N TRP A 44 6.26 1.26 -5.47
CA TRP A 44 4.93 1.66 -5.91
C TRP A 44 4.05 1.91 -4.69
N LEU A 45 3.49 3.12 -4.55
CA LEU A 45 2.55 3.46 -3.48
C LEU A 45 1.13 3.66 -4.04
N GLY A 46 0.27 2.68 -3.81
CA GLY A 46 -1.13 2.71 -4.14
C GLY A 46 -1.93 3.54 -3.14
N VAL A 47 -2.49 4.65 -3.58
CA VAL A 47 -3.31 5.54 -2.76
C VAL A 47 -4.77 5.24 -3.07
N VAL A 48 -5.50 4.66 -2.11
CA VAL A 48 -6.90 4.28 -2.24
C VAL A 48 -7.81 5.43 -1.80
N ASP A 49 -8.83 5.74 -2.62
CA ASP A 49 -9.84 6.73 -2.25
C ASP A 49 -10.72 6.25 -1.10
N VAL A 50 -10.66 6.97 0.01
CA VAL A 50 -11.48 6.75 1.20
C VAL A 50 -12.00 8.07 1.76
N ASP A 51 -12.33 9.02 0.87
CA ASP A 51 -12.81 10.36 1.20
C ASP A 51 -11.84 11.17 2.08
N GLY A 52 -10.53 10.95 1.91
CA GLY A 52 -9.49 11.65 2.65
C GLY A 52 -9.45 11.30 4.14
N GLN A 53 -9.90 10.11 4.53
CA GLN A 53 -9.81 9.60 5.90
C GLN A 53 -8.50 8.82 6.14
N SER A 54 -7.95 8.87 7.35
CA SER A 54 -6.77 8.08 7.73
C SER A 54 -7.06 6.58 7.74
N VAL A 55 -6.03 5.74 7.68
CA VAL A 55 -6.13 4.26 7.64
C VAL A 55 -7.16 3.70 8.64
N LEU A 56 -6.98 3.96 9.94
CA LEU A 56 -7.87 3.42 10.97
C LEU A 56 -9.28 4.01 10.92
N THR A 57 -9.40 5.30 10.59
CA THR A 57 -10.71 5.96 10.45
C THR A 57 -11.48 5.37 9.27
N ALA A 58 -10.82 5.20 8.14
CA ALA A 58 -11.40 4.65 6.92
C ALA A 58 -11.77 3.17 7.07
N TRP A 59 -10.92 2.38 7.75
CA TRP A 59 -11.21 0.99 8.08
C TRP A 59 -12.44 0.90 9.00
N ALA A 60 -12.48 1.67 10.10
CA ALA A 60 -13.61 1.69 11.02
C ALA A 60 -14.93 2.17 10.37
N ALA A 61 -14.83 3.01 9.33
CA ALA A 61 -15.96 3.48 8.53
C ALA A 61 -16.35 2.52 7.40
N GLY A 62 -15.69 1.37 7.25
CA GLY A 62 -15.96 0.38 6.19
C GLY A 62 -15.53 0.81 4.79
N LYS A 63 -14.61 1.77 4.67
CA LYS A 63 -14.12 2.29 3.37
C LYS A 63 -12.79 1.70 2.96
N PHE A 64 -11.92 1.41 3.92
CA PHE A 64 -10.62 0.76 3.68
C PHE A 64 -10.70 -0.72 4.07
N VAL A 65 -11.39 -1.48 3.21
CA VAL A 65 -11.77 -2.89 3.39
C VAL A 65 -11.29 -3.73 2.19
N PRO A 66 -11.24 -5.08 2.29
CA PRO A 66 -10.74 -5.96 1.25
C PRO A 66 -11.26 -5.65 -0.15
N GLU A 67 -12.58 -5.48 -0.30
CA GLU A 67 -13.24 -5.30 -1.59
C GLU A 67 -12.84 -3.98 -2.26
N THR A 68 -12.73 -2.90 -1.48
CA THR A 68 -12.29 -1.59 -1.99
C THR A 68 -10.83 -1.64 -2.42
N ILE A 69 -9.98 -2.28 -1.62
CA ILE A 69 -8.54 -2.42 -1.93
C ILE A 69 -8.37 -3.31 -3.16
N ALA A 70 -9.01 -4.47 -3.21
CA ALA A 70 -8.96 -5.41 -4.33
C ALA A 70 -9.44 -4.76 -5.64
N LYS A 71 -10.55 -4.04 -5.59
CA LYS A 71 -11.05 -3.28 -6.74
C LYS A 71 -10.03 -2.25 -7.21
N PHE A 72 -9.39 -1.52 -6.30
CA PHE A 72 -8.34 -0.57 -6.64
C PHE A 72 -7.15 -1.27 -7.31
N ILE A 73 -6.65 -2.38 -6.76
CA ILE A 73 -5.54 -3.16 -7.34
C ILE A 73 -5.89 -3.64 -8.75
N ASN A 74 -7.04 -4.29 -8.93
CA ASN A 74 -7.47 -4.86 -10.20
C ASN A 74 -7.71 -3.81 -11.29
N THR A 75 -8.11 -2.59 -10.93
CA THR A 75 -8.41 -1.52 -11.91
C THR A 75 -7.23 -0.57 -12.16
N SER A 76 -6.19 -0.64 -11.33
CA SER A 76 -5.07 0.30 -11.39
C SER A 76 -4.02 0.06 -12.48
N GLY A 77 -3.97 -1.16 -13.03
CA GLY A 77 -2.90 -1.60 -13.95
C GLY A 77 -1.58 -1.95 -13.27
N ILE A 78 -1.51 -2.02 -11.93
CA ILE A 78 -0.26 -2.36 -11.21
C ILE A 78 0.25 -3.76 -11.56
N ALA A 79 -0.64 -4.71 -11.84
CA ALA A 79 -0.31 -6.08 -12.21
C ALA A 79 0.54 -6.19 -13.49
N ASP A 80 0.44 -5.20 -14.39
CA ASP A 80 1.23 -5.12 -15.62
C ASP A 80 2.58 -4.43 -15.41
N LYS A 81 2.75 -3.74 -14.28
CA LYS A 81 3.97 -2.99 -13.94
C LYS A 81 4.95 -3.79 -13.12
N VAL A 82 4.50 -4.84 -12.41
CA VAL A 82 5.35 -5.69 -11.57
C VAL A 82 5.30 -7.16 -11.97
N LYS A 83 6.45 -7.84 -11.85
CA LYS A 83 6.61 -9.28 -12.12
C LYS A 83 6.13 -10.17 -10.98
N HIS A 84 6.08 -9.63 -9.77
CA HIS A 84 5.59 -10.33 -8.60
C HIS A 84 4.11 -10.01 -8.34
N ARG A 85 3.51 -10.72 -7.39
CA ARG A 85 2.17 -10.45 -6.88
C ARG A 85 2.21 -10.42 -5.37
N LYS A 86 2.83 -9.37 -4.84
CA LYS A 86 2.95 -9.15 -3.39
C LYS A 86 2.44 -7.75 -3.09
N LEU A 87 1.48 -7.65 -2.19
CA LEU A 87 0.87 -6.38 -1.79
C LEU A 87 1.10 -6.14 -0.31
N ILE A 88 1.79 -5.06 0.02
CA ILE A 88 2.07 -4.68 1.40
C ILE A 88 0.94 -3.79 1.92
N ILE A 89 0.25 -4.24 2.97
CA ILE A 89 -0.81 -3.49 3.64
C ILE A 89 -0.32 -2.86 4.95
N PRO A 90 -0.94 -1.77 5.44
CA PRO A 90 -0.61 -1.21 6.75
C PRO A 90 -0.84 -2.23 7.88
N GLY A 91 0.11 -2.33 8.82
CA GLY A 91 0.05 -3.32 9.89
C GLY A 91 -1.12 -3.15 10.85
N TYR A 92 -1.73 -1.96 10.90
CA TYR A 92 -2.94 -1.68 11.68
C TYR A 92 -4.19 -2.40 11.14
N VAL A 93 -4.20 -2.75 9.85
CA VAL A 93 -5.31 -3.47 9.22
C VAL A 93 -4.95 -4.93 8.91
N ALA A 94 -3.91 -5.49 9.56
CA ALA A 94 -3.47 -6.88 9.33
C ALA A 94 -4.60 -7.92 9.38
N GLN A 95 -5.64 -7.68 10.18
CA GLN A 95 -6.81 -8.57 10.30
C GLN A 95 -7.59 -8.77 8.99
N ILE A 96 -7.47 -7.85 8.01
CA ILE A 96 -8.19 -7.97 6.72
C ILE A 96 -7.42 -8.82 5.71
N SER A 97 -6.21 -9.30 6.02
CA SER A 97 -5.33 -9.94 5.04
C SER A 97 -5.91 -11.21 4.43
N GLY A 98 -6.57 -12.05 5.23
CA GLY A 98 -7.13 -13.32 4.73
C GLY A 98 -8.25 -13.09 3.72
N GLU A 99 -9.18 -12.20 4.03
CA GLU A 99 -10.27 -11.85 3.10
C GLU A 99 -9.73 -11.10 1.86
N LEU A 100 -8.70 -10.28 2.03
CA LEU A 100 -8.03 -9.63 0.89
C LEU A 100 -7.28 -10.64 0.00
N GLU A 101 -6.72 -11.71 0.54
CA GLU A 101 -6.15 -12.83 -0.24
C GLU A 101 -7.24 -13.58 -1.01
N GLU A 102 -8.43 -13.75 -0.45
CA GLU A 102 -9.57 -14.35 -1.16
C GLU A 102 -10.03 -13.49 -2.36
N GLU A 103 -10.06 -12.16 -2.18
CA GLU A 103 -10.42 -11.19 -3.23
C GLU A 103 -9.32 -11.00 -4.29
N LEU A 104 -8.05 -11.27 -3.93
CA LEU A 104 -6.88 -11.17 -4.80
C LEU A 104 -6.10 -12.50 -4.79
N PRO A 105 -6.65 -13.59 -5.36
CA PRO A 105 -6.09 -14.94 -5.22
C PRO A 105 -4.69 -15.10 -5.85
N ASP A 106 -4.33 -14.22 -6.78
CA ASP A 106 -3.00 -14.20 -7.39
C ASP A 106 -1.97 -13.43 -6.55
N TRP A 107 -2.40 -12.68 -5.52
CA TRP A 107 -1.55 -11.81 -4.70
C TRP A 107 -1.32 -12.39 -3.30
N GLU A 108 -0.06 -12.42 -2.90
CA GLU A 108 0.36 -12.62 -1.52
C GLU A 108 0.20 -11.30 -0.74
N ILE A 109 -0.56 -11.32 0.36
CA ILE A 109 -0.75 -10.14 1.20
C ILE A 109 0.30 -10.11 2.30
N VAL A 110 1.18 -9.11 2.22
CA VAL A 110 2.27 -8.90 3.17
C VAL A 110 1.83 -7.87 4.21
N ILE A 111 1.93 -8.23 5.48
CA ILE A 111 1.67 -7.31 6.58
C ILE A 111 2.88 -6.39 6.74
N GLY A 112 2.69 -5.10 6.45
CA GLY A 112 3.69 -4.06 6.66
C GLY A 112 3.76 -3.56 8.11
N THR A 113 4.30 -2.37 8.28
CA THR A 113 4.50 -1.77 9.61
C THR A 113 3.22 -1.11 10.13
N ARG A 114 3.11 -1.01 11.47
CA ARG A 114 2.04 -0.21 12.10
C ARG A 114 2.36 1.28 12.01
N GLU A 115 3.60 1.64 12.32
CA GLU A 115 4.08 3.01 12.24
C GLU A 115 4.86 3.24 10.95
N ALA A 116 4.65 4.39 10.32
CA ALA A 116 5.33 4.73 9.07
C ALA A 116 6.86 4.89 9.26
N ALA A 117 7.30 5.33 10.44
CA ALA A 117 8.72 5.49 10.78
C ALA A 117 9.53 4.17 10.69
N ASP A 118 8.85 3.02 10.71
CA ASP A 118 9.49 1.71 10.60
C ASP A 118 9.61 1.23 9.13
N ILE A 119 8.94 1.89 8.19
CA ILE A 119 8.97 1.55 6.75
C ILE A 119 10.41 1.45 6.22
N PRO A 120 11.35 2.36 6.55
CA PRO A 120 12.70 2.29 6.02
C PRO A 120 13.44 1.00 6.39
N ALA A 121 13.27 0.52 7.61
CA ALA A 121 13.88 -0.73 8.06
C ALA A 121 13.19 -1.95 7.42
N PHE A 122 11.86 -1.93 7.38
CA PHE A 122 11.06 -2.98 6.76
C PHE A 122 11.39 -3.17 5.29
N LEU A 123 11.43 -2.11 4.48
CA LEU A 123 11.70 -2.22 3.04
C LEU A 123 13.11 -2.74 2.74
N ARG A 124 14.12 -2.34 3.53
CA ARG A 124 15.49 -2.88 3.37
C ARG A 124 15.53 -4.38 3.61
N GLN A 125 14.82 -4.86 4.63
CA GLN A 125 14.71 -6.30 4.90
C GLN A 125 13.92 -7.02 3.81
N PHE A 126 12.79 -6.44 3.39
CA PHE A 126 11.90 -7.00 2.39
C PHE A 126 12.59 -7.15 1.03
N SER A 127 13.31 -6.13 0.55
CA SER A 127 14.03 -6.17 -0.73
C SER A 127 15.26 -7.09 -0.74
N THR A 128 15.68 -7.62 0.40
CA THR A 128 16.77 -8.61 0.50
C THR A 128 16.25 -10.05 0.39
N THR A 129 14.92 -10.24 0.43
CA THR A 129 14.25 -11.55 0.44
C THR A 129 13.69 -11.90 -0.92
#